data_AF-A0A3B8QT50-F1
#
_entry.id   AF-A0A3B8QT50-F1
#
_cell.length_a   1.000
_cell.length_b   1.000
_cell.length_c   1.000
_cell.angle_alpha   90.00
_cell.angle_beta   90.00
_cell.angle_gamma   90.00
#
_symmetry.space_group_name_H-M   'P 1'
#
loop_
_entity.id
_entity.type
_entity.pdbx_description
1 polymer ?
#
loop_
_entity_poly.entity_id
_entity_poly.type
_entity_poly.pdbx_seq_one_letter_code
_entity_poly.pdbx_strand_id
1 'polypeptide(L)'
;QKPSFRKAIRSQRCLVLADAFIEGPEDTKLSEPYLVYLRKQERPFAFAGIWDEWQNPTTGEVLRSFAIITAAANSVTQRIRHHRSPVILPRDAERDWLSPDTDLSDITDLLTPYPGEKLNAYPISTAIKNPRNKDVKMLLPIGERLFSEEEYQTKEDLRLEGMRPS
;
A
#
# COMPACT_ATOMS: atom_id res chain seq x y z
N GLN A 1 -22.79 2.12 -1.37
CA GLN A 1 -21.52 2.70 -1.84
C GLN A 1 -21.53 4.20 -1.53
N LYS A 2 -20.52 4.74 -0.81
CA LYS A 2 -20.54 6.15 -0.36
C LYS A 2 -20.47 7.11 -1.57
N PRO A 3 -21.39 8.07 -1.73
CA PRO A 3 -21.42 8.97 -2.89
C PRO A 3 -20.16 9.81 -3.09
N SER A 4 -19.46 10.15 -1.99
CA SER A 4 -18.26 11.00 -1.99
C SER A 4 -17.09 10.42 -2.80
N PHE A 5 -16.93 9.09 -2.84
CA PHE A 5 -15.79 8.47 -3.54
C PHE A 5 -15.98 8.37 -5.05
N ARG A 6 -17.22 8.42 -5.54
CA ARG A 6 -17.52 8.22 -6.96
C ARG A 6 -17.10 9.44 -7.82
N LYS A 7 -17.08 10.64 -7.24
CA LYS A 7 -16.55 11.85 -7.87
C LYS A 7 -15.03 11.89 -7.79
N ALA A 8 -14.47 11.64 -6.61
CA ALA A 8 -13.02 11.69 -6.38
C ALA A 8 -12.22 10.71 -7.25
N ILE A 9 -12.72 9.47 -7.43
CA ILE A 9 -12.08 8.49 -8.33
C ILE A 9 -12.03 8.97 -9.78
N ARG A 10 -12.95 9.84 -10.24
CA ARG A 10 -12.99 10.29 -11.64
C ARG A 10 -12.01 11.41 -11.96
N SER A 11 -11.75 12.33 -11.03
CA SER A 11 -11.00 13.54 -11.36
C SER A 11 -10.05 14.03 -10.26
N GLN A 12 -10.01 13.39 -9.09
CA GLN A 12 -9.19 13.80 -7.96
C GLN A 12 -8.32 12.65 -7.48
N ARG A 13 -7.64 12.00 -8.42
CA ARG A 13 -6.67 10.94 -8.16
C ARG A 13 -5.30 11.55 -7.84
N CYS A 14 -4.54 10.91 -6.96
CA CYS A 14 -3.18 11.28 -6.61
C CYS A 14 -2.34 10.02 -6.30
N LEU A 15 -1.01 10.17 -6.29
CA LEU A 15 -0.11 9.15 -5.79
C LEU A 15 0.24 9.47 -4.34
N VAL A 16 0.12 8.48 -3.45
CA VAL A 16 0.63 8.59 -2.07
C VAL A 16 1.90 7.76 -1.98
N LEU A 17 3.05 8.44 -1.89
CA LEU A 17 4.36 7.79 -1.90
C LEU A 17 4.76 7.31 -0.51
N ALA A 18 5.33 6.10 -0.44
CA ALA A 18 5.87 5.53 0.78
C ALA A 18 6.99 4.52 0.50
N ASP A 19 7.84 4.28 1.51
CA ASP A 19 8.84 3.20 1.49
C ASP A 19 8.31 1.88 2.08
N ALA A 20 7.27 1.98 2.90
CA ALA A 20 6.62 0.90 3.64
C ALA A 20 5.29 1.40 4.21
N PHE A 21 4.44 0.47 4.68
CA PHE A 21 3.30 0.79 5.54
C PHE A 21 3.30 -0.10 6.78
N ILE A 22 2.61 0.35 7.82
CA ILE A 22 2.48 -0.40 9.06
C ILE A 22 1.06 -0.93 9.15
N GLU A 23 0.92 -2.21 9.46
CA GLU A 23 -0.37 -2.84 9.66
C GLU A 23 -0.34 -3.69 10.93
N GLY A 24 -1.51 -3.94 11.51
CA GLY A 24 -1.67 -4.90 12.59
C GLY A 24 -2.88 -5.80 12.37
N PRO A 25 -3.00 -6.87 13.16
CA PRO A 25 -4.20 -7.70 13.20
C PRO A 25 -5.46 -6.85 13.47
N GLU A 26 -6.63 -7.27 12.99
CA GLU A 26 -7.88 -6.52 13.22
C GLU A 26 -8.25 -6.38 14.71
N ASP A 27 -8.02 -7.43 15.48
CA ASP A 27 -8.39 -7.56 16.88
C ASP A 27 -7.42 -6.81 17.80
N THR A 28 -6.10 -6.92 17.54
CA THR A 28 -5.07 -6.34 18.42
C THR A 28 -4.43 -5.06 17.88
N LYS A 29 -4.65 -4.75 16.60
CA LYS A 29 -4.17 -3.55 15.90
C LYS A 29 -2.66 -3.38 16.10
N LEU A 30 -2.21 -2.15 16.31
CA LEU A 30 -0.80 -1.82 16.57
C LEU A 30 -0.25 -2.33 17.92
N SER A 31 -0.97 -3.20 18.63
CA SER A 31 -0.39 -3.97 19.74
C SER A 31 0.48 -5.12 19.22
N GLU A 32 0.31 -5.51 17.95
CA GLU A 32 1.19 -6.41 17.20
C GLU A 32 1.51 -5.79 15.83
N PRO A 33 2.30 -4.69 15.78
CA PRO A 33 2.53 -3.98 14.54
C PRO A 33 3.54 -4.71 13.66
N TYR A 34 3.26 -4.75 12.35
CA TYR A 34 4.14 -5.24 11.31
C TYR A 34 4.47 -4.11 10.35
N LEU A 35 5.74 -4.00 9.98
CA LEU A 35 6.16 -3.17 8.86
C LEU A 35 6.10 -4.01 7.59
N VAL A 36 5.29 -3.56 6.63
CA VAL A 36 5.08 -4.19 5.33
C VAL A 36 5.79 -3.38 4.25
N TYR A 37 6.54 -4.07 3.38
CA TYR A 37 7.38 -3.46 2.36
C TYR A 37 7.38 -4.29 1.07
N LEU A 38 7.73 -3.64 -0.04
CA LEU A 38 8.01 -4.33 -1.30
C LEU A 38 9.38 -4.98 -1.24
N ARG A 39 9.47 -6.22 -1.72
CA ARG A 39 10.73 -6.96 -1.84
C ARG A 39 11.67 -6.28 -2.84
N LYS A 40 12.90 -6.80 -2.96
CA LYS A 40 13.92 -6.33 -3.92
C LYS A 40 14.29 -4.85 -3.78
N GLN A 41 14.00 -4.24 -2.63
CA GLN A 41 14.21 -2.81 -2.41
C GLN A 41 13.46 -1.93 -3.41
N GLU A 42 12.29 -2.36 -3.89
CA GLU A 42 11.40 -1.56 -4.75
C GLU A 42 10.72 -0.45 -3.92
N ARG A 43 11.49 0.59 -3.59
CA ARG A 43 11.05 1.76 -2.83
C ARG A 43 11.69 3.05 -3.36
N PRO A 44 11.00 4.20 -3.27
CA PRO A 44 9.61 4.33 -2.83
C PRO A 44 8.64 3.73 -3.86
N PHE A 45 7.44 3.41 -3.42
CA PHE A 45 6.32 2.97 -4.24
C PHE A 45 5.08 3.85 -4.00
N ALA A 46 4.09 3.76 -4.89
CA ALA A 46 2.90 4.59 -4.83
C ALA A 46 1.66 3.78 -4.43
N PHE A 47 0.88 4.31 -3.50
CA PHE A 47 -0.50 3.90 -3.31
C PHE A 47 -1.45 4.68 -4.22
N ALA A 48 -2.54 4.04 -4.63
CA ALA A 48 -3.66 4.70 -5.27
C ALA A 48 -4.36 5.63 -4.26
N GLY A 49 -4.15 6.93 -4.42
CA GLY A 49 -4.73 7.96 -3.58
C GLY A 49 -5.86 8.71 -4.29
N ILE A 50 -6.77 9.26 -3.48
CA ILE A 50 -7.72 10.28 -3.90
C ILE A 50 -7.59 11.48 -2.98
N TRP A 51 -7.89 12.67 -3.49
CA TRP A 51 -7.87 13.89 -2.71
C TRP A 51 -9.17 14.67 -2.87
N ASP A 52 -9.43 15.56 -1.93
CA ASP A 52 -10.54 16.51 -2.04
C ASP A 52 -10.22 17.82 -1.30
N GLU A 53 -10.93 18.87 -1.68
CA GLU A 53 -10.85 20.19 -1.07
C GLU A 53 -12.20 20.52 -0.42
N TRP A 54 -12.17 20.80 0.88
CA TRP A 54 -13.33 21.27 1.61
C TRP A 54 -13.10 22.71 2.07
N GLN A 55 -14.02 23.60 1.72
CA GLN A 55 -13.99 24.97 2.19
C GLN A 55 -14.95 25.13 3.37
N ASN A 56 -14.44 25.65 4.48
CA ASN A 56 -15.25 26.02 5.63
C ASN A 56 -16.19 27.18 5.25
N PRO A 57 -17.52 26.99 5.30
CA PRO A 57 -18.46 28.00 4.84
C PRO A 57 -18.50 29.24 5.75
N THR A 58 -18.00 29.13 6.99
CA THR A 58 -18.01 30.21 7.98
C THR A 58 -16.69 30.98 7.98
N THR A 59 -15.56 30.28 7.94
CA THR A 59 -14.23 30.91 8.03
C THR A 59 -13.58 31.17 6.67
N GLY A 60 -14.09 30.53 5.60
CA GLY A 60 -13.48 30.54 4.28
C GLY A 60 -12.20 29.69 4.17
N GLU A 61 -11.76 29.06 5.27
CA GLU A 61 -10.58 28.21 5.33
C GLU A 61 -10.71 27.01 4.40
N VAL A 62 -9.64 26.68 3.68
CA VAL A 62 -9.61 25.59 2.71
C VAL A 62 -8.80 24.43 3.27
N LEU A 63 -9.46 23.31 3.51
CA LEU A 63 -8.84 22.04 3.92
C LEU A 63 -8.65 21.14 2.71
N ARG A 64 -7.38 20.88 2.38
CA ARG A 64 -7.00 19.85 1.39
C ARG A 64 -6.63 18.57 2.11
N SER A 65 -7.28 17.49 1.74
CA SER A 65 -7.05 16.18 2.36
C SER A 65 -6.97 15.08 1.31
N PHE A 66 -6.42 13.94 1.68
CA PHE A 66 -6.34 12.77 0.82
C PHE A 66 -6.70 11.50 1.59
N ALA A 67 -7.02 10.45 0.85
CA ALA A 67 -7.25 9.10 1.36
C ALA A 67 -6.55 8.08 0.46
N ILE A 68 -6.02 7.03 1.07
CA ILE A 68 -5.48 5.86 0.35
C ILE A 68 -6.64 4.90 0.06
N ILE A 69 -6.76 4.44 -1.18
CA ILE A 69 -7.71 3.41 -1.56
C ILE A 69 -7.22 2.06 -1.04
N THR A 70 -8.15 1.28 -0.49
CA THR A 70 -7.88 -0.10 -0.05
C THR A 70 -8.64 -1.10 -0.92
N ALA A 71 -8.11 -2.31 -1.03
CA ALA A 71 -8.74 -3.48 -1.64
C ALA A 71 -8.85 -4.61 -0.60
N ALA A 72 -9.28 -5.79 -1.04
CA ALA A 72 -9.21 -7.00 -0.22
C ALA A 72 -7.75 -7.30 0.18
N ALA A 73 -7.57 -8.07 1.25
CA ALA A 73 -6.24 -8.48 1.68
C ALA A 73 -5.56 -9.41 0.67
N ASN A 74 -4.25 -9.22 0.50
CA ASN A 74 -3.38 -10.17 -0.20
C ASN A 74 -2.79 -11.18 0.81
N SER A 75 -1.95 -12.10 0.34
CA SER A 75 -1.37 -13.15 1.19
C SER A 75 -0.59 -12.60 2.40
N VAL A 76 0.10 -11.46 2.27
CA VAL A 76 0.85 -10.84 3.39
C VAL A 76 -0.09 -10.23 4.41
N THR A 77 -1.09 -9.45 3.99
CA THR A 77 -2.06 -8.84 4.92
C THR A 77 -2.95 -9.89 5.59
N GLN A 78 -3.31 -10.94 4.88
CA GLN A 78 -4.01 -12.09 5.47
C GLN A 78 -3.16 -12.79 6.54
N ARG A 79 -1.84 -12.93 6.32
CA ARG A 79 -0.92 -13.49 7.32
C ARG A 79 -0.81 -12.64 8.58
N ILE A 80 -0.94 -11.31 8.44
CA ILE A 80 -1.04 -10.33 9.55
C ILE A 80 -2.42 -10.37 10.22
N ARG A 81 -3.40 -11.11 9.68
CA ARG A 81 -4.79 -11.19 10.16
C ARG A 81 -5.56 -9.88 9.97
N HIS A 82 -5.36 -9.23 8.82
CA HIS A 82 -6.11 -8.03 8.41
C HIS A 82 -6.81 -8.24 7.05
N HIS A 83 -8.11 -7.90 6.95
CA HIS A 83 -8.96 -8.14 5.77
C HIS A 83 -8.79 -7.14 4.62
N ARG A 84 -8.05 -6.05 4.83
CA ARG A 84 -7.80 -5.01 3.80
C ARG A 84 -6.32 -4.81 3.57
N SER A 85 -5.97 -4.45 2.35
CA SER A 85 -4.64 -3.97 1.97
C SER A 85 -4.79 -2.64 1.26
N PRO A 86 -3.85 -1.68 1.41
CA PRO A 86 -3.79 -0.55 0.51
C PRO A 86 -3.54 -1.01 -0.93
N VAL A 87 -4.12 -0.30 -1.90
CA VAL A 87 -3.87 -0.53 -3.33
C VAL A 87 -2.53 0.11 -3.68
N ILE A 88 -1.55 -0.71 -4.04
CA ILE A 88 -0.25 -0.28 -4.53
C ILE A 88 -0.30 -0.31 -6.05
N LEU A 89 0.13 0.78 -6.68
CA LEU A 89 0.15 0.91 -8.13
C LEU A 89 1.47 0.34 -8.68
N PRO A 90 1.43 -0.54 -9.69
CA PRO A 90 2.59 -0.83 -10.52
C PRO A 90 3.16 0.45 -11.14
N ARG A 91 4.49 0.55 -11.30
CA ARG A 91 5.16 1.76 -11.79
C ARG A 91 4.68 2.21 -13.16
N ASP A 92 4.39 1.26 -14.04
CA ASP A 92 3.87 1.49 -15.38
C ASP A 92 2.42 2.02 -15.39
N ALA A 93 1.64 1.76 -14.34
CA ALA A 93 0.27 2.24 -14.18
C ALA A 93 0.15 3.61 -13.48
N GLU A 94 1.23 4.13 -12.88
CA GLU A 94 1.21 5.40 -12.14
C GLU A 94 0.77 6.59 -13.03
N ARG A 95 1.21 6.61 -14.30
CA ARG A 95 0.87 7.67 -15.25
C ARG A 95 -0.62 7.63 -15.60
N ASP A 96 -1.14 6.45 -15.89
CA ASP A 96 -2.55 6.27 -16.27
C ASP A 96 -3.46 6.57 -15.09
N TRP A 97 -3.03 6.23 -13.86
CA TRP A 97 -3.72 6.62 -12.64
C TRP A 97 -3.85 8.15 -12.49
N LEU A 98 -2.84 8.93 -12.87
CA LEU A 98 -2.89 10.40 -12.76
C LEU A 98 -3.59 11.09 -13.93
N SER A 99 -3.59 10.46 -15.11
CA SER A 99 -4.13 11.07 -16.33
C SER A 99 -5.66 11.21 -16.24
N PRO A 100 -6.24 12.42 -16.40
CA PRO A 100 -7.69 12.62 -16.40
C PRO A 100 -8.36 11.99 -17.63
N ASP A 101 -7.60 11.71 -18.68
CA ASP A 101 -8.08 11.15 -19.95
C ASP A 101 -8.14 9.61 -19.95
N THR A 102 -7.63 8.96 -18.89
CA THR A 102 -7.70 7.49 -18.76
C THR A 102 -9.14 7.05 -18.53
N ASP A 103 -9.56 6.02 -19.26
CA ASP A 103 -10.91 5.47 -19.15
C ASP A 103 -11.18 4.94 -17.74
N LEU A 104 -12.41 5.15 -17.27
CA LEU A 104 -12.79 4.78 -15.91
C LEU A 104 -12.69 3.27 -15.68
N SER A 105 -12.88 2.44 -16.71
CA SER A 105 -12.68 0.99 -16.64
C SER A 105 -11.25 0.65 -16.24
N ASP A 106 -10.27 1.25 -16.93
CA ASP A 106 -8.85 1.00 -16.73
C ASP A 106 -8.44 1.46 -15.33
N ILE A 107 -8.95 2.62 -14.89
CA ILE A 107 -8.77 3.11 -13.52
C ILE A 107 -9.34 2.12 -12.49
N THR A 108 -10.52 1.55 -12.72
CA THR A 108 -11.12 0.59 -11.79
C THR A 108 -10.40 -0.75 -11.76
N ASP A 109 -9.81 -1.18 -12.88
CA ASP A 109 -9.03 -2.42 -12.98
C ASP A 109 -7.74 -2.34 -12.17
N LEU A 110 -7.20 -1.13 -11.94
CA LEU A 110 -6.07 -0.90 -11.04
C LEU A 110 -6.42 -1.08 -9.55
N LEU A 111 -7.70 -1.08 -9.17
CA LEU A 111 -8.15 -1.11 -7.76
C LEU A 111 -8.19 -2.52 -7.17
N THR A 112 -7.18 -3.33 -7.46
CA THR A 112 -7.05 -4.71 -6.98
C THR A 112 -5.94 -4.85 -5.93
N PRO A 113 -5.94 -5.92 -5.11
CA PRO A 113 -4.86 -6.18 -4.17
C PRO A 113 -3.52 -6.35 -4.89
N TYR A 114 -2.46 -5.72 -4.38
CA TYR A 114 -1.11 -5.92 -4.93
C TYR A 114 -0.64 -7.36 -4.69
N PRO A 115 0.12 -7.98 -5.62
CA PRO A 115 0.57 -9.36 -5.47
C PRO A 115 1.38 -9.55 -4.19
N GLY A 116 0.88 -10.38 -3.27
CA GLY A 116 1.46 -10.52 -1.93
C GLY A 116 2.83 -11.19 -1.95
N GLU A 117 3.16 -11.98 -2.97
CA GLU A 117 4.49 -12.55 -3.20
C GLU A 117 5.56 -11.48 -3.45
N LYS A 118 5.18 -10.28 -3.91
CA LYS A 118 6.08 -9.14 -4.08
C LYS A 118 6.24 -8.33 -2.79
N LEU A 119 5.51 -8.69 -1.74
CA LEU A 119 5.55 -8.05 -0.44
C LEU A 119 6.21 -8.99 0.58
N ASN A 120 6.68 -8.39 1.66
CA ASN A 120 7.00 -9.09 2.89
C ASN A 120 6.71 -8.18 4.09
N ALA A 121 6.74 -8.76 5.29
CA ALA A 121 6.58 -8.00 6.51
C ALA A 121 7.40 -8.59 7.65
N TYR A 122 7.72 -7.77 8.66
CA TYR A 122 8.32 -8.20 9.91
C TYR A 122 7.70 -7.43 11.09
N PRO A 123 7.64 -8.02 12.29
CA PRO A 123 7.10 -7.34 13.46
C PRO A 123 8.05 -6.22 13.90
N ILE A 124 7.48 -5.11 14.37
CA ILE A 124 8.19 -3.95 14.90
C ILE A 124 7.75 -3.63 16.33
N SER A 125 8.42 -2.67 16.97
CA SER A 125 8.08 -2.27 18.35
C SER A 125 6.70 -1.61 18.45
N THR A 126 5.93 -1.98 19.49
CA THR A 126 4.64 -1.34 19.82
C THR A 126 4.78 0.14 20.19
N ALA A 127 6.00 0.61 20.46
CA ALA A 127 6.30 2.01 20.70
C ALA A 127 5.95 2.91 19.49
N ILE A 128 5.74 2.34 18.30
CA ILE A 128 5.24 3.03 17.10
C ILE A 128 3.83 3.62 17.30
N LYS A 129 3.05 3.12 18.28
CA LYS A 129 1.74 3.66 18.65
C LYS A 129 1.79 5.11 19.13
N ASN A 130 2.94 5.55 19.63
CA ASN A 130 3.11 6.92 20.11
C ASN A 130 3.59 7.80 18.94
N PRO A 131 2.75 8.72 18.40
CA PRO A 131 3.11 9.55 17.26
C PRO A 131 4.24 10.56 17.55
N ARG A 132 4.58 10.77 18.84
CA ARG A 132 5.75 11.60 19.23
C ARG A 132 7.06 10.86 19.02
N ASN A 133 7.03 9.54 18.87
CA ASN A 133 8.21 8.72 18.66
C ASN A 133 8.61 8.74 17.18
N LYS A 134 9.65 9.51 16.86
CA LYS A 134 10.15 9.71 15.49
C LYS A 134 11.47 8.99 15.22
N ASP A 135 11.94 8.15 16.15
CA ASP A 135 13.20 7.43 15.98
C ASP A 135 13.04 6.30 14.94
N VAL A 136 13.90 6.29 13.93
CA VAL A 136 13.95 5.26 12.89
C VAL A 136 14.13 3.84 13.47
N LYS A 137 14.69 3.73 14.68
CA LYS A 137 14.80 2.46 15.41
C LYS A 137 13.46 1.75 15.60
N MET A 138 12.34 2.49 15.59
CA MET A 138 11.01 1.90 15.69
C MET A 138 10.61 1.07 14.47
N LEU A 139 11.32 1.24 13.35
CA LEU A 139 11.10 0.49 12.10
C LEU A 139 12.02 -0.74 11.99
N LEU A 140 12.89 -0.97 12.98
CA LEU A 140 13.77 -2.13 13.01
C LEU A 140 12.96 -3.38 13.38
N PRO A 141 13.29 -4.55 12.79
CA PRO A 141 12.63 -5.80 13.12
C PRO A 141 12.89 -6.19 14.58
N ILE A 142 11.85 -6.65 15.27
CA ILE A 142 11.94 -7.26 16.61
C ILE A 142 11.72 -8.78 16.58
N GLY A 143 11.56 -9.35 15.40
CA GLY A 143 11.31 -10.76 15.16
C GLY A 143 11.51 -11.12 13.70
N GLU A 144 11.18 -12.36 13.35
CA GLU A 144 11.39 -12.89 12.01
C GLU A 144 10.43 -12.28 10.98
N ARG A 145 10.85 -12.28 9.72
CA ARG A 145 9.98 -11.93 8.58
C ARG A 145 8.90 -13.00 8.42
N LEU A 146 7.73 -12.61 7.93
CA LEU A 146 6.62 -13.54 7.68
C LEU A 146 6.97 -14.61 6.62
N PHE A 147 7.86 -14.27 5.70
CA PHE A 147 8.31 -15.13 4.63
C PHE A 147 9.83 -15.03 4.47
N SER A 148 10.48 -16.13 4.10
CA SER A 148 11.90 -16.13 3.74
C SER A 148 12.15 -15.25 2.50
N GLU A 149 13.32 -14.62 2.42
CA GLU A 149 13.76 -13.89 1.22
C GLU A 149 14.42 -14.82 0.19
N GLU A 150 15.03 -15.93 0.64
CA GLU A 150 15.76 -16.88 -0.20
C GLU A 150 14.83 -17.76 -1.05
N GLU A 151 13.67 -18.13 -0.50
CA GLU A 151 12.64 -18.91 -1.22
C GLU A 151 12.05 -18.17 -2.43
N TYR A 152 12.08 -16.83 -2.42
CA TYR A 152 11.61 -16.02 -3.52
C TYR A 152 12.63 -15.95 -4.66
N GLN A 153 13.91 -15.72 -4.34
CA GLN A 153 14.99 -15.69 -5.32
C GLN A 153 15.05 -17.00 -6.12
N THR A 154 14.98 -18.14 -5.42
CA THR A 154 15.00 -19.47 -6.05
C THR A 154 13.81 -19.66 -7.02
N LYS A 155 12.62 -19.14 -6.69
CA LYS A 155 11.42 -19.26 -7.56
C LYS A 155 11.47 -18.36 -8.79
N GLU A 156 12.07 -17.18 -8.69
CA GLU A 156 12.25 -16.30 -9.84
C GLU A 156 13.33 -16.81 -10.79
N ASP A 157 14.46 -17.29 -10.27
CA ASP A 157 15.53 -17.85 -11.08
C ASP A 157 15.03 -19.05 -11.90
N LEU A 158 14.27 -19.95 -11.27
CA LEU A 158 13.62 -21.07 -11.96
C LEU A 158 12.63 -20.63 -13.06
N ARG A 159 11.91 -19.52 -12.86
CA ARG A 159 11.00 -18.96 -13.88
C ARG A 159 11.76 -18.36 -15.06
N LEU A 160 12.89 -17.70 -14.81
CA LEU A 160 13.74 -17.12 -15.86
C LEU A 160 14.47 -18.21 -16.66
N GLU A 161 14.89 -19.30 -16.02
CA GLU A 161 15.53 -20.44 -16.71
C GLU A 161 14.57 -21.21 -17.61
N GLY A 162 13.29 -21.32 -17.24
CA GLY A 162 12.26 -21.99 -18.06
C GLY A 162 11.75 -21.19 -19.28
N MET A 163 12.13 -19.92 -19.42
CA MET A 163 11.72 -19.04 -20.53
C MET A 163 12.79 -18.90 -21.63
N ARG A 164 13.84 -19.73 -21.65
CA ARG A 164 14.79 -19.74 -22.77
C ARG A 164 14.08 -20.30 -24.02
N PRO A 165 13.91 -19.51 -25.09
CA PRO A 165 13.33 -20.02 -26.32
C PRO A 165 14.25 -21.08 -26.93
N SER A 166 13.65 -22.22 -27.28
CA SER A 166 14.26 -23.29 -28.08
C SER A 166 14.51 -22.84 -29.51
#